data_AF-A0A736I9W2-F1
#
_entry.id   AF-A0A736I9W2-F1
#
_cell.length_a   1.000
_cell.length_b   1.000
_cell.length_c   1.000
_cell.angle_alpha   90.00
_cell.angle_beta   90.00
_cell.angle_gamma   90.00
#
_symmetry.space_group_name_H-M   'P 1'
#
loop_
_entity.id
_entity.type
_entity.pdbx_description
1 polymer ?
#
loop_
_entity_poly.entity_id
_entity_poly.type
_entity_poly.pdbx_seq_one_letter_code
_entity_poly.pdbx_strand_id
1 'polypeptide(L)'
;MSRKNRKKSYNRGDGVGFEQALKSDPALSAFTFDGPYSVSGFDLLDNMYCADNGRWYETPVDFGGLARASRQTSWHQSALYFKRNALNGCFIPHRLLSRQAFSALALDWFVFGNAYVERRRNRLGGTLELRHALAKYTRRGTDFETY
;
A
#
# COMPACT_ATOMS: atom_id res chain seq x y z
N MET A 1 41.78 -33.88 69.26
CA MET A 1 40.49 -33.47 68.66
C MET A 1 40.76 -32.83 67.31
N SER A 2 40.38 -33.47 66.20
CA SER A 2 40.50 -32.90 64.84
C SER A 2 39.29 -33.35 64.02
N ARG A 3 38.39 -32.41 63.68
CA ARG A 3 37.18 -32.68 62.89
C ARG A 3 37.53 -32.55 61.40
N LYS A 4 37.51 -33.68 60.68
CA LYS A 4 37.67 -33.74 59.22
C LYS A 4 36.48 -33.05 58.53
N ASN A 5 36.77 -32.00 57.75
CA ASN A 5 35.80 -31.35 56.85
C ASN A 5 35.47 -32.29 55.68
N ARG A 6 34.22 -32.72 55.59
CA ARG A 6 33.70 -33.57 54.52
C ARG A 6 33.11 -32.68 53.43
N LYS A 7 33.83 -32.48 52.33
CA LYS A 7 33.32 -31.78 51.13
C LYS A 7 32.13 -32.56 50.58
N LYS A 8 30.94 -31.97 50.56
CA LYS A 8 29.77 -32.51 49.86
C LYS A 8 29.97 -32.28 48.36
N SER A 9 30.31 -33.36 47.65
CA SER A 9 30.17 -33.42 46.19
C SER A 9 28.68 -33.41 45.86
N TYR A 10 28.21 -32.40 45.15
CA TYR A 10 26.90 -32.47 44.50
C TYR A 10 27.04 -33.38 43.29
N ASN A 11 26.52 -34.61 43.42
CA ASN A 11 26.25 -35.45 42.26
C ASN A 11 25.32 -34.66 41.34
N ARG A 12 25.78 -34.28 40.15
CA ARG A 12 24.89 -34.11 39.00
C ARG A 12 24.38 -35.51 38.67
N GLY A 13 23.34 -35.94 39.39
CA GLY A 13 22.51 -37.03 38.90
C GLY A 13 21.90 -36.56 37.58
N ASP A 14 21.74 -37.50 36.65
CA ASP A 14 21.06 -37.34 35.38
C ASP A 14 19.61 -36.86 35.61
N GLY A 15 19.48 -35.57 35.86
CA GLY A 15 18.21 -34.88 35.90
C GLY A 15 17.78 -34.72 34.45
N VAL A 16 16.71 -35.41 34.08
CA VAL A 16 15.84 -35.02 32.96
C VAL A 16 15.90 -33.50 32.83
N GLY A 17 16.38 -33.02 31.68
CA GLY A 17 16.65 -31.61 31.47
C GLY A 17 15.41 -30.78 31.84
N PHE A 18 15.60 -29.57 32.35
CA PHE A 18 14.50 -28.67 32.72
C PHE A 18 13.40 -28.61 31.62
N GLU A 19 13.81 -28.65 30.35
CA GLU A 19 12.94 -28.74 29.18
C GLU A 19 12.04 -29.99 29.16
N GLN A 20 12.55 -31.15 29.57
CA GLN A 20 11.82 -32.41 29.67
C GLN A 20 10.83 -32.40 30.84
N ALA A 21 11.23 -31.80 31.98
CA ALA A 21 10.34 -31.62 33.11
C ALA A 21 9.14 -30.71 32.76
N LEU A 22 9.38 -29.60 32.02
CA LEU A 22 8.30 -28.72 31.55
C LEU A 22 7.35 -29.39 30.55
N LYS A 23 7.86 -30.26 29.67
CA LYS A 23 7.02 -31.01 28.72
C LYS A 23 6.15 -32.09 29.38
N SER A 24 6.57 -32.57 30.55
CA SER A 24 5.88 -33.65 31.28
C SER A 24 4.79 -33.16 32.23
N ASP A 25 4.72 -31.86 32.52
CA ASP A 25 3.73 -31.29 33.43
C ASP A 25 2.39 -31.06 32.69
N PRO A 26 1.33 -31.83 33.00
CA PRO A 26 0.04 -31.71 32.33
C PRO A 26 -0.69 -30.39 32.64
N ALA A 27 -0.26 -29.64 33.67
CA ALA A 27 -0.78 -28.30 33.96
C ALA A 27 -0.19 -27.22 33.02
N LEU A 28 0.89 -27.53 32.29
CA LEU A 28 1.60 -26.60 31.43
C LEU A 28 1.23 -26.83 29.96
N SER A 29 0.13 -26.22 29.51
CA SER A 29 -0.25 -26.23 28.10
C SER A 29 0.55 -25.19 27.32
N ALA A 30 1.62 -25.59 26.63
CA ALA A 30 2.33 -24.72 25.70
C ALA A 30 1.63 -24.72 24.33
N PHE A 31 1.08 -23.58 23.92
CA PHE A 31 0.58 -23.39 22.56
C PHE A 31 1.77 -23.19 21.62
N THR A 32 2.16 -24.22 20.89
CA THR A 32 3.01 -24.06 19.70
C THR A 32 2.11 -23.75 18.52
N PHE A 33 2.18 -22.53 18.01
CA PHE A 33 1.61 -22.24 16.72
C PHE A 33 2.56 -22.85 15.67
N ASP A 34 2.19 -24.02 15.15
CA ASP A 34 2.99 -24.77 14.18
C ASP A 34 2.41 -24.60 12.78
N GLY A 35 3.20 -24.01 11.88
CA GLY A 35 2.88 -23.81 10.47
C GLY A 35 3.14 -22.39 9.96
N PRO A 36 3.54 -22.21 8.70
CA PRO A 36 3.49 -20.90 8.07
C PRO A 36 2.02 -20.48 7.95
N TYR A 37 1.57 -19.51 8.73
CA TYR A 37 0.28 -18.88 8.48
C TYR A 37 0.35 -18.23 7.11
N SER A 38 -0.61 -18.55 6.25
CA SER A 38 -0.86 -17.77 5.05
C SER A 38 -1.13 -16.34 5.48
N VAL A 39 -0.17 -15.44 5.26
CA VAL A 39 -0.34 -13.99 5.43
C VAL A 39 -1.34 -13.42 4.40
N SER A 40 -1.74 -14.25 3.42
CA SER A 40 -2.73 -13.95 2.40
C SER A 40 -4.10 -14.53 2.79
N GLY A 41 -4.84 -13.83 3.64
CA GLY A 41 -6.29 -14.01 3.78
C GLY A 41 -6.98 -12.69 3.44
N PHE A 42 -8.12 -12.76 2.75
CA PHE A 42 -8.98 -11.58 2.60
C PHE A 42 -9.68 -11.32 3.93
N ASP A 43 -9.49 -10.14 4.50
CA ASP A 43 -10.20 -9.69 5.69
C ASP A 43 -11.60 -9.15 5.31
N LEU A 44 -12.51 -9.08 6.27
CA LEU A 44 -13.84 -8.50 6.06
C LEU A 44 -13.73 -7.08 5.49
N LEU A 45 -12.76 -6.30 5.96
CA LEU A 45 -12.50 -4.95 5.51
C LEU A 45 -11.94 -4.86 4.08
N ASP A 46 -11.37 -5.94 3.53
CA ASP A 46 -10.93 -5.98 2.12
C ASP A 46 -12.11 -5.92 1.15
N ASN A 47 -13.33 -6.22 1.63
CA ASN A 47 -14.56 -6.05 0.85
C ASN A 47 -15.14 -4.64 0.93
N MET A 48 -14.59 -3.77 1.78
CA MET A 48 -15.07 -2.40 1.96
C MET A 48 -14.55 -1.49 0.83
N TYR A 49 -15.04 -1.76 -0.38
CA TYR A 49 -14.74 -0.93 -1.54
C TYR A 49 -15.35 0.46 -1.38
N CYS A 50 -14.54 1.50 -1.61
CA CYS A 50 -14.97 2.90 -1.63
C CYS A 50 -15.61 3.40 -0.32
N ALA A 51 -14.98 3.13 0.82
CA ALA A 51 -15.43 3.64 2.12
C ALA A 51 -15.47 5.18 2.16
N ASP A 52 -16.47 5.72 2.87
CA ASP A 52 -16.56 7.14 3.17
C ASP A 52 -15.68 7.49 4.38
N ASN A 53 -14.71 8.39 4.20
CA ASN A 53 -13.82 8.89 5.25
C ASN A 53 -14.31 10.22 5.87
N GLY A 54 -15.60 10.54 5.73
CA GLY A 54 -16.25 11.77 6.20
C GLY A 54 -16.00 13.01 5.34
N ARG A 55 -15.17 12.91 4.29
CA ARG A 55 -14.86 14.01 3.36
C ARG A 55 -14.80 13.56 1.91
N TRP A 56 -14.26 12.37 1.67
CA TRP A 56 -14.12 11.78 0.36
C TRP A 56 -14.23 10.28 0.44
N TYR A 57 -14.55 9.67 -0.70
CA TYR A 57 -14.50 8.23 -0.86
C TYR A 57 -13.04 7.77 -1.02
N GLU A 58 -12.68 6.72 -0.30
CA GLU A 58 -11.42 6.02 -0.51
C GLU A 58 -11.40 5.29 -1.86
N THR A 59 -10.21 5.04 -2.39
CA THR A 59 -10.08 4.31 -3.66
C THR A 59 -10.26 2.82 -3.43
N PRO A 60 -10.89 2.08 -4.37
CA PRO A 60 -11.09 0.64 -4.24
C PRO A 60 -9.77 -0.16 -4.33
N VAL A 61 -8.69 0.50 -4.70
CA VAL A 61 -7.33 -0.07 -4.84
C VAL A 61 -6.31 0.90 -4.24
N ASP A 62 -5.17 0.36 -3.78
CA ASP A 62 -4.06 1.19 -3.27
C ASP A 62 -3.33 1.91 -4.41
N PHE A 63 -3.60 3.21 -4.57
CA PHE A 63 -2.90 4.05 -5.54
C PHE A 63 -1.39 4.20 -5.23
N GLY A 64 -0.98 4.09 -3.97
CA GLY A 64 0.44 4.13 -3.58
C GLY A 64 1.20 2.91 -4.08
N GLY A 65 0.62 1.73 -3.92
CA GLY A 65 1.10 0.47 -4.48
C GLY A 65 1.11 0.49 -6.00
N LEU A 66 0.02 0.94 -6.62
CA LEU A 66 -0.10 1.03 -8.08
C LEU A 66 0.93 1.96 -8.72
N ALA A 67 1.19 3.11 -8.09
CA ALA A 67 2.23 4.04 -8.51
C ALA A 67 3.62 3.39 -8.49
N ARG A 68 3.94 2.59 -7.45
CA ARG A 68 5.19 1.83 -7.38
C ARG A 68 5.22 0.74 -8.44
N ALA A 69 4.15 -0.07 -8.54
CA ALA A 69 4.04 -1.19 -9.48
C ALA A 69 4.25 -0.76 -10.94
N SER A 70 3.74 0.42 -11.33
CA SER A 70 3.92 0.97 -12.68
C SER A 70 5.40 1.14 -13.11
N ARG A 71 6.31 1.19 -12.14
CA ARG A 71 7.76 1.37 -12.34
C ARG A 71 8.58 0.17 -11.85
N GLN A 72 7.94 -0.87 -11.31
CA GLN A 72 8.67 -2.03 -10.78
C GLN A 72 9.23 -2.91 -11.88
N THR A 73 8.63 -2.93 -13.06
CA THR A 73 9.13 -3.74 -14.17
C THR A 73 9.25 -2.95 -15.46
N SER A 74 10.38 -3.15 -16.15
CA SER A 74 10.75 -2.41 -17.36
C SER A 74 9.72 -2.55 -18.48
N TRP A 75 9.10 -3.72 -18.63
CA TRP A 75 8.09 -3.97 -19.68
C TRP A 75 6.75 -3.27 -19.40
N HIS A 76 6.33 -3.14 -18.14
CA HIS A 76 5.12 -2.40 -17.80
C HIS A 76 5.32 -0.91 -18.01
N GLN A 77 6.46 -0.41 -17.53
CA GLN A 77 6.84 0.98 -17.67
C GLN A 77 6.95 1.39 -19.15
N SER A 78 7.64 0.59 -19.99
CA SER A 78 7.80 0.91 -21.41
C SER A 78 6.48 0.88 -22.17
N ALA A 79 5.58 -0.07 -21.88
CA ALA A 79 4.26 -0.14 -22.50
C ALA A 79 3.39 1.07 -22.14
N LEU A 80 3.41 1.52 -20.89
CA LEU A 80 2.67 2.72 -20.45
C LEU A 80 3.19 3.97 -21.16
N TYR A 81 4.51 4.15 -21.21
CA TYR A 81 5.11 5.30 -21.89
C TYR A 81 4.91 5.27 -23.40
N PHE A 82 4.92 4.08 -24.02
CA PHE A 82 4.60 3.93 -25.44
C PHE A 82 3.18 4.41 -25.74
N LYS A 83 2.18 3.95 -24.98
CA LYS A 83 0.77 4.38 -25.14
C LYS A 83 0.62 5.88 -24.94
N ARG A 84 1.23 6.43 -23.88
CA ARG A 84 1.26 7.89 -23.63
C ARG A 84 1.86 8.64 -24.82
N ASN A 85 2.98 8.16 -25.37
CA ASN A 85 3.66 8.83 -26.48
C ASN A 85 2.86 8.73 -27.79
N ALA A 86 2.20 7.60 -28.05
CA ALA A 86 1.30 7.45 -29.19
C ALA A 86 0.16 8.48 -29.13
N LEU A 87 -0.52 8.59 -27.97
CA LEU A 87 -1.55 9.61 -27.76
C LEU A 87 -0.97 11.03 -27.88
N ASN A 88 0.22 11.27 -27.34
CA ASN A 88 0.88 12.56 -27.41
C ASN A 88 1.24 12.94 -28.86
N GLY A 89 1.55 11.97 -29.72
CA GLY A 89 1.74 12.15 -31.16
C GLY A 89 0.46 12.63 -31.86
N CYS A 90 -0.69 12.11 -31.44
CA CYS A 90 -2.02 12.50 -31.94
C CYS A 90 -2.59 13.77 -31.28
N PHE A 91 -1.84 14.44 -30.39
CA PHE A 91 -2.34 15.62 -29.68
C PHE A 91 -2.58 16.79 -30.63
N ILE A 92 -3.83 17.26 -30.65
CA ILE A 92 -4.25 18.47 -31.36
C ILE A 92 -3.95 19.68 -30.46
N PRO A 93 -3.13 20.65 -30.90
CA PRO A 93 -2.81 21.83 -30.10
C PRO A 93 -4.06 22.55 -29.59
N HIS A 94 -4.12 22.78 -28.28
CA HIS A 94 -5.25 23.41 -27.62
C HIS A 94 -4.82 24.66 -26.85
N ARG A 95 -5.64 25.72 -26.87
CA ARG A 95 -5.30 27.01 -26.23
C ARG A 95 -5.17 26.91 -24.71
N LEU A 96 -5.98 26.06 -24.07
CA LEU A 96 -6.05 25.97 -22.61
C LEU A 96 -5.31 24.77 -22.03
N LEU A 97 -4.92 23.79 -22.85
CA LEU A 97 -4.30 22.55 -22.39
C LEU A 97 -2.97 22.39 -23.11
N SER A 98 -1.88 22.39 -22.36
CA SER A 98 -0.57 22.16 -22.94
C SER A 98 -0.38 20.68 -23.29
N ARG A 99 0.45 20.42 -24.29
CA ARG A 99 0.85 19.05 -24.68
C ARG A 99 1.47 18.28 -23.51
N GLN A 100 2.22 18.98 -22.66
CA GLN A 100 2.81 18.41 -21.44
C GLN A 100 1.73 18.01 -20.42
N ALA A 101 0.74 18.87 -20.18
CA ALA A 101 -0.36 18.57 -19.27
C ALA A 101 -1.20 17.38 -19.79
N PHE A 102 -1.45 17.32 -21.10
CA PHE A 102 -2.11 16.18 -21.74
C PHE A 102 -1.31 14.88 -21.58
N SER A 103 0.01 14.92 -21.80
CA SER A 103 0.89 13.76 -21.63
C SER A 103 0.90 13.23 -20.19
N ALA A 104 0.89 14.12 -19.19
CA ALA A 104 0.71 13.74 -17.80
C ALA A 104 -0.67 13.11 -17.55
N LEU A 105 -1.72 13.69 -18.14
CA LEU A 105 -3.12 13.24 -17.94
C LEU A 105 -3.33 11.84 -18.48
N ALA A 106 -2.80 11.57 -19.67
CA ALA A 106 -2.84 10.26 -20.29
C ALA A 106 -2.07 9.22 -19.45
N LEU A 107 -0.94 9.60 -18.85
CA LEU A 107 -0.17 8.69 -18.00
C LEU A 107 -0.94 8.35 -16.72
N ASP A 108 -1.55 9.33 -16.07
CA ASP A 108 -2.37 9.11 -14.87
C ASP A 108 -3.57 8.20 -15.17
N TRP A 109 -4.22 8.38 -16.33
CA TRP A 109 -5.27 7.48 -16.79
C TRP A 109 -4.78 6.04 -16.94
N PHE A 110 -3.62 5.81 -17.56
CA PHE A 110 -3.10 4.46 -17.73
C PHE A 110 -2.59 3.80 -16.43
N VAL A 111 -2.11 4.59 -15.47
CA VAL A 111 -1.61 4.07 -14.19
C VAL A 111 -2.76 3.84 -13.21
N PHE A 112 -3.65 4.81 -13.03
CA PHE A 112 -4.65 4.81 -11.96
C PHE A 112 -6.08 4.55 -12.44
N GLY A 113 -6.32 4.50 -13.76
CA GLY A 113 -7.68 4.47 -14.33
C GLY A 113 -8.45 5.77 -14.11
N ASN A 114 -7.78 6.82 -13.64
CA ASN A 114 -8.38 8.10 -13.27
C ASN A 114 -7.48 9.23 -13.74
N ALA A 115 -8.09 10.34 -14.16
CA ALA A 115 -7.36 11.51 -14.62
C ALA A 115 -8.19 12.77 -14.36
N TYR A 116 -7.56 13.80 -13.79
CA TYR A 116 -8.26 14.99 -13.32
C TYR A 116 -7.63 16.26 -13.87
N VAL A 117 -8.49 17.23 -14.16
CA VAL A 117 -8.10 18.53 -14.71
C VAL A 117 -8.72 19.63 -13.85
N GLU A 118 -7.87 20.49 -13.29
CA GLU A 118 -8.27 21.70 -12.59
C GLU A 118 -8.45 22.83 -13.60
N ARG A 119 -9.63 23.48 -13.56
CA ARG A 119 -9.90 24.69 -14.34
C ARG A 119 -9.41 25.92 -13.60
N ARG A 120 -8.24 26.45 -13.98
CA ARG A 120 -7.73 27.70 -13.42
C ARG A 120 -8.50 28.88 -14.02
N ARG A 121 -9.07 29.72 -13.16
CA ARG A 121 -9.85 30.90 -13.56
C ARG A 121 -9.03 32.18 -13.35
N ASN A 122 -9.19 33.14 -14.25
CA ASN A 122 -8.65 34.49 -14.07
C ASN A 122 -9.59 35.35 -13.19
N ARG A 123 -9.12 36.54 -12.77
CA ARG A 123 -9.93 37.46 -11.94
C ARG A 123 -11.20 37.98 -12.64
N LEU A 124 -11.24 37.91 -13.97
CA LEU A 124 -12.38 38.31 -14.79
C LEU A 124 -13.39 37.16 -15.01
N GLY A 125 -13.17 35.99 -14.40
CA GLY A 125 -14.05 34.82 -14.48
C GLY A 125 -13.80 33.89 -15.68
N GLY A 126 -12.92 34.26 -16.60
CA GLY A 126 -12.53 33.43 -17.75
C GLY A 126 -11.59 32.28 -17.37
N THR A 127 -11.56 31.22 -18.20
CA THR A 127 -10.62 30.11 -18.02
C THR A 127 -9.23 30.51 -18.52
N LEU A 128 -8.23 30.40 -17.65
CA LEU A 128 -6.83 30.71 -17.94
C LEU A 128 -6.09 29.48 -18.47
N GLU A 129 -6.17 28.36 -17.77
CA GLU A 129 -5.56 27.09 -18.17
C GLU A 129 -6.31 25.89 -17.57
N LEU A 130 -6.13 24.74 -18.23
CA LEU A 130 -6.51 23.43 -17.75
C LEU A 130 -5.26 22.76 -17.19
N ARG A 131 -5.14 22.74 -15.87
CA ARG A 131 -3.99 22.18 -15.17
C ARG A 131 -4.26 20.72 -14.82
N HIS A 132 -3.28 19.87 -15.08
CA HIS A 132 -3.32 18.49 -14.62
C HIS A 132 -3.31 18.41 -13.08
N ALA A 133 -4.29 17.74 -12.49
CA ALA A 133 -4.31 17.38 -11.08
C ALA A 133 -3.86 15.92 -10.90
N LEU A 134 -2.91 15.68 -10.00
CA LEU A 134 -2.30 14.37 -9.75
C LEU A 134 -3.35 13.36 -9.26
N ALA A 135 -3.72 12.39 -10.09
CA ALA A 135 -4.75 11.41 -9.79
C ALA A 135 -4.44 10.58 -8.54
N LYS A 136 -3.16 10.34 -8.26
CA LYS A 136 -2.72 9.69 -7.01
C LYS A 136 -3.31 10.34 -5.76
N TYR A 137 -3.43 11.68 -5.74
CA TYR A 137 -3.83 12.46 -4.58
C TYR A 137 -5.23 13.07 -4.69
N THR A 138 -5.88 12.96 -5.84
CA THR A 138 -7.25 13.43 -6.03
C THR A 138 -8.24 12.35 -5.61
N ARG A 139 -9.31 12.75 -4.91
CA ARG A 139 -10.39 11.86 -4.47
C ARG A 139 -11.75 12.50 -4.76
N ARG A 140 -12.78 11.67 -4.89
CA ARG A 140 -14.15 12.13 -5.03
C ARG A 140 -14.68 12.52 -3.65
N GLY A 141 -15.07 13.79 -3.50
CA GLY A 141 -15.78 14.25 -2.30
C GLY A 141 -17.10 13.51 -2.10
N THR A 142 -17.54 13.39 -0.85
CA THR A 142 -18.82 12.75 -0.51
C THR A 142 -20.02 13.67 -0.70
N ASP A 143 -19.78 14.98 -0.68
CA ASP A 143 -20.75 15.98 -1.14
C ASP A 143 -20.80 15.99 -2.67
N PHE A 144 -21.97 15.67 -3.23
CA PHE A 144 -22.18 15.63 -4.67
C PHE A 144 -22.47 17.00 -5.29
N GLU A 145 -22.89 17.97 -4.48
CA GLU A 145 -23.25 19.32 -4.94
C GLU A 145 -22.02 20.21 -5.14
N THR A 146 -20.91 19.88 -4.46
CA THR A 146 -19.67 20.64 -4.52
C THR A 146 -18.60 19.89 -5.34
N TYR A 147 -18.11 20.51 -6.42
CA TYR A 147 -17.15 19.92 -7.38
C TYR A 147 -15.88 20.78 -7.52
#